data_AF-A0A945LTI7-F1
#
_entry.id   AF-A0A945LTI7-F1
#
_cell.length_a   1.000
_cell.length_b   1.000
_cell.length_c   1.000
_cell.angle_alpha   90.00
_cell.angle_beta   90.00
_cell.angle_gamma   90.00
#
_symmetry.space_group_name_H-M   'P 1'
#
loop_
_entity.id
_entity.type
_entity.pdbx_description
1 polymer ?
#
loop_
_entity_poly.entity_id
_entity_poly.type
_entity_poly.pdbx_seq_one_letter_code
_entity_poly.pdbx_strand_id
1 'polypeptide(L)'
;MCLEAHGGFEVMSCSSGPEALSVAENFASDLFLLDGMMPGTDGPATLAELHRNPTLADVPAIFLTAKVQPQDLANYFALGAKEVITKPFDPTVLPGRLLAILEGVGEVSMLDSHQGEAEIEDELAVLKEEFISIMAERIEEINTLLVKIGEGEWDGEAAGKV
;
A
#
# COMPACT_ATOMS: atom_id res chain seq x y z
N MET A 1 9.70 -1.11 13.57
CA MET A 1 9.66 -0.09 14.63
C MET A 1 8.28 0.12 15.26
N CYS A 2 7.19 0.51 14.57
CA CYS A 2 5.90 0.74 15.27
C CYS A 2 5.32 -0.53 15.89
N LEU A 3 5.29 -1.63 15.13
CA LEU A 3 4.78 -2.93 15.60
C LEU A 3 5.57 -3.46 16.81
N GLU A 4 6.90 -3.36 16.77
CA GLU A 4 7.76 -3.78 17.88
C GLU A 4 7.57 -2.87 19.11
N ALA A 5 7.58 -1.54 18.91
CA ALA A 5 7.59 -0.58 20.00
C ALA A 5 6.22 -0.41 20.69
N HIS A 6 5.11 -0.55 19.95
CA HIS A 6 3.77 -0.28 20.46
C HIS A 6 2.89 -1.53 20.54
N GLY A 7 3.22 -2.58 19.78
CA GLY A 7 2.44 -3.82 19.75
C GLY A 7 3.08 -4.99 20.47
N GLY A 8 4.35 -4.88 20.89
CA GLY A 8 5.07 -5.99 21.53
C GLY A 8 5.33 -7.18 20.60
N PHE A 9 5.25 -6.95 19.28
CA PHE A 9 5.49 -7.98 18.28
C PHE A 9 6.98 -8.25 18.10
N GLU A 10 7.35 -9.51 17.97
CA GLU A 10 8.59 -9.88 17.30
C GLU A 10 8.35 -9.81 15.78
N VAL A 11 9.17 -9.05 15.05
CA VAL A 11 8.93 -8.76 13.64
C VAL A 11 10.11 -9.21 12.79
N MET A 12 9.86 -10.13 11.86
CA MET A 12 10.78 -10.47 10.78
C MET A 12 10.36 -9.72 9.50
N SER A 13 11.17 -8.76 9.06
CA SER A 13 10.90 -8.02 7.83
C SER A 13 11.53 -8.73 6.63
N CYS A 14 10.76 -8.93 5.57
CA CYS A 14 11.23 -9.51 4.31
C CYS A 14 11.02 -8.52 3.17
N SER A 15 11.99 -8.45 2.26
CA SER A 15 11.97 -7.57 1.09
C SER A 15 11.31 -8.22 -0.14
N SER A 16 11.04 -9.53 -0.08
CA SER A 16 10.44 -10.28 -1.20
C SER A 16 9.76 -11.57 -0.73
N GLY A 17 8.87 -12.11 -1.57
CA GLY A 17 8.21 -13.40 -1.34
C GLY A 17 9.18 -14.58 -1.15
N PRO A 18 10.22 -14.75 -2.00
CA PRO A 18 11.23 -15.79 -1.80
C PRO A 18 11.99 -15.69 -0.48
N GLU A 19 12.29 -14.48 -0.01
CA GLU A 19 12.90 -14.26 1.30
C GLU A 19 11.95 -14.70 2.42
N ALA A 20 10.68 -14.28 2.35
CA ALA A 20 9.65 -14.71 3.30
C ALA A 20 9.53 -16.23 3.38
N LEU A 21 9.51 -16.93 2.24
CA LEU A 21 9.46 -18.40 2.18
C LEU A 21 10.65 -19.07 2.88
N SER A 22 11.83 -18.47 2.82
CA SER A 22 13.05 -19.01 3.42
C SER A 22 13.15 -18.82 4.94
N VAL A 23 12.47 -17.81 5.49
CA VAL A 23 12.60 -17.44 6.91
C VAL A 23 11.36 -17.77 7.74
N ALA A 24 10.17 -17.78 7.14
CA ALA A 24 8.90 -17.89 7.87
C ALA A 24 8.79 -19.15 8.73
N GLU A 25 9.27 -20.28 8.24
CA GLU A 25 9.24 -21.54 8.99
C GLU A 25 10.17 -21.48 10.22
N ASN A 26 11.40 -21.01 10.05
CA ASN A 26 12.36 -20.91 11.14
C ASN A 26 11.98 -19.84 12.17
N PHE A 27 11.31 -18.79 11.72
CA PHE A 27 10.77 -17.74 12.58
C PHE A 27 9.51 -18.17 13.34
N ALA A 28 8.87 -19.28 12.94
CA ALA A 28 7.62 -19.78 13.51
C ALA A 28 6.52 -18.71 13.53
N SER A 29 6.28 -18.06 12.39
CA SER A 29 5.34 -16.95 12.27
C SER A 29 3.92 -17.30 12.73
N ASP A 30 3.35 -16.50 13.63
CA ASP A 30 1.93 -16.59 14.03
C ASP A 30 0.98 -15.76 13.14
N LEU A 31 1.52 -14.84 12.34
CA LEU A 31 0.77 -13.95 11.46
C LEU A 31 1.63 -13.52 10.27
N PHE A 32 1.04 -13.48 9.08
CA PHE A 32 1.66 -12.86 7.91
C PHE A 32 1.05 -11.50 7.62
N LEU A 33 1.91 -10.50 7.41
CA LEU A 33 1.52 -9.19 6.89
C LEU A 33 2.16 -9.02 5.51
N LEU A 34 1.37 -9.09 4.44
CA LEU A 34 1.85 -9.17 3.06
C LEU A 34 1.41 -7.95 2.25
N ASP A 35 2.28 -7.46 1.38
CA ASP A 35 1.90 -6.46 0.38
C ASP A 35 1.10 -7.14 -0.76
N GLY A 36 -0.06 -6.56 -1.12
CA GLY A 36 -0.90 -7.08 -2.19
C GLY A 36 -0.24 -6.99 -3.57
N MET A 37 0.67 -6.03 -3.76
CA MET A 37 1.42 -5.85 -5.01
C MET A 37 2.91 -5.73 -4.71
N MET A 38 3.71 -6.66 -5.25
CA MET A 38 5.18 -6.61 -5.18
C MET A 38 5.78 -6.89 -6.57
N PRO A 39 6.94 -6.31 -6.91
CA PRO A 39 7.68 -6.70 -8.10
C PRO A 39 8.11 -8.18 -8.02
N GLY A 40 7.86 -8.95 -9.08
CA GLY A 40 8.21 -10.37 -9.13
C GLY A 40 7.06 -11.25 -8.62
N THR A 41 7.25 -11.87 -7.45
CA THR A 41 6.20 -12.68 -6.81
C THR A 41 5.31 -11.78 -5.97
N ASP A 42 4.03 -11.70 -6.32
CA ASP A 42 3.05 -10.91 -5.57
C ASP A 42 2.69 -11.55 -4.22
N GLY A 43 2.03 -10.79 -3.36
CA GLY A 43 1.60 -11.26 -2.04
C GLY A 43 0.71 -12.51 -2.10
N PRO A 44 -0.31 -12.59 -2.97
CA PRO A 44 -1.16 -13.77 -3.13
C PRO A 44 -0.39 -15.04 -3.47
N ALA A 45 0.52 -14.98 -4.45
CA ALA A 45 1.36 -16.11 -4.80
C ALA A 45 2.29 -16.50 -3.65
N THR A 46 2.84 -15.51 -2.94
CA THR A 46 3.68 -15.75 -1.75
C THR A 46 2.90 -16.49 -0.66
N LEU A 47 1.67 -16.05 -0.37
CA LEU A 47 0.81 -16.69 0.63
C LEU A 47 0.48 -18.14 0.26
N ALA A 48 0.12 -18.36 -1.01
CA ALA A 48 -0.19 -19.69 -1.51
C ALA A 48 1.01 -20.66 -1.36
N GLU A 49 2.23 -20.20 -1.58
CA GLU A 49 3.44 -21.01 -1.37
C GLU A 49 3.75 -21.22 0.12
N LEU A 50 3.59 -20.20 0.97
CA LEU A 50 3.76 -20.33 2.42
C LEU A 50 2.82 -21.40 2.99
N HIS A 51 1.55 -21.38 2.57
CA HIS A 51 0.54 -22.33 3.03
C HIS A 51 0.71 -23.75 2.48
N ARG A 52 1.59 -23.98 1.50
CA ARG A 52 1.99 -25.35 1.12
C ARG A 52 2.85 -26.02 2.18
N ASN A 53 3.50 -25.24 3.05
CA ASN A 53 4.21 -25.80 4.20
C ASN A 53 3.18 -26.20 5.28
N PRO A 54 3.13 -27.47 5.70
CA PRO A 54 2.19 -27.93 6.75
C PRO A 54 2.28 -27.17 8.07
N THR A 55 3.45 -26.63 8.43
CA THR A 55 3.64 -25.86 9.68
C THR A 55 3.08 -24.45 9.59
N LEU A 56 2.88 -23.93 8.38
CA LEU A 56 2.41 -22.57 8.11
C LEU A 56 1.01 -22.53 7.49
N ALA A 57 0.43 -23.68 7.13
CA ALA A 57 -0.83 -23.80 6.39
C ALA A 57 -2.01 -23.08 7.04
N ASP A 58 -2.05 -23.04 8.37
CA ASP A 58 -3.13 -22.42 9.14
C ASP A 58 -2.79 -21.00 9.64
N VAL A 59 -1.59 -20.49 9.33
CA VAL A 59 -1.15 -19.17 9.78
C VAL A 59 -1.98 -18.09 9.08
N PRO A 60 -2.67 -17.22 9.83
CA PRO A 60 -3.49 -16.16 9.25
C PRO A 60 -2.63 -15.14 8.49
N ALA A 61 -3.22 -14.56 7.44
CA ALA A 61 -2.59 -13.49 6.67
C ALA A 61 -3.44 -12.23 6.62
N ILE A 62 -2.77 -11.08 6.54
CA ILE A 62 -3.37 -9.77 6.32
C ILE A 62 -2.69 -9.15 5.11
N PHE A 63 -3.48 -8.64 4.17
CA PHE A 63 -2.95 -7.95 3.01
C PHE A 63 -2.94 -6.44 3.20
N LEU A 64 -1.84 -5.79 2.84
CA LEU A 64 -1.73 -4.34 2.71
C LEU A 64 -1.73 -3.99 1.21
N THR A 65 -2.71 -3.24 0.70
CA THR A 65 -2.77 -2.93 -0.74
C THR A 65 -3.08 -1.46 -1.01
N ALA A 66 -2.45 -0.87 -2.04
CA ALA A 66 -2.80 0.47 -2.52
C ALA A 66 -4.04 0.48 -3.42
N LYS A 67 -4.50 -0.67 -3.90
CA LYS A 67 -5.63 -0.78 -4.82
C LYS A 67 -6.55 -1.91 -4.38
N VAL A 68 -7.83 -1.59 -4.25
CA VAL A 68 -8.87 -2.56 -3.95
C VAL A 68 -9.74 -2.72 -5.18
N GLN A 69 -9.60 -3.85 -5.86
CA GLN A 69 -10.62 -4.29 -6.81
C GLN A 69 -11.45 -5.39 -6.14
N PRO A 70 -12.78 -5.44 -6.34
CA PRO A 70 -13.63 -6.47 -5.74
C PRO A 70 -13.15 -7.90 -6.01
N GLN A 71 -12.61 -8.14 -7.21
CA GLN A 71 -12.02 -9.43 -7.60
C GLN A 71 -10.77 -9.80 -6.79
N ASP A 72 -9.95 -8.79 -6.41
CA ASP A 72 -8.74 -9.00 -5.62
C ASP A 72 -9.09 -9.35 -4.18
N LEU A 73 -10.08 -8.66 -3.59
CA LEU A 73 -10.58 -8.97 -2.24
C LEU A 73 -11.06 -10.41 -2.15
N ALA A 74 -11.92 -10.84 -3.08
CA ALA A 74 -12.44 -12.20 -3.09
C ALA A 74 -11.31 -13.24 -3.19
N ASN A 75 -10.29 -12.97 -4.00
CA ASN A 75 -9.11 -13.83 -4.10
C ASN A 75 -8.30 -13.88 -2.80
N TYR A 76 -8.07 -12.72 -2.16
CA TYR A 76 -7.31 -12.65 -0.90
C TYR A 76 -7.99 -13.45 0.22
N PHE A 77 -9.30 -13.29 0.40
CA PHE A 77 -10.04 -14.06 1.40
C PHE A 77 -10.09 -15.56 1.05
N ALA A 78 -10.21 -15.92 -0.23
CA ALA A 78 -10.16 -17.32 -0.66
C ALA A 78 -8.80 -18.00 -0.36
N LEU A 79 -7.71 -17.22 -0.34
CA LEU A 79 -6.37 -17.68 0.03
C LEU A 79 -6.13 -17.71 1.55
N GLY A 80 -7.14 -17.42 2.37
CA GLY A 80 -7.04 -17.47 3.83
C GLY A 80 -6.66 -16.15 4.51
N ALA A 81 -6.73 -15.02 3.78
CA ALA A 81 -6.59 -13.72 4.43
C ALA A 81 -7.71 -13.50 5.47
N LYS A 82 -7.36 -12.91 6.61
CA LYS A 82 -8.28 -12.50 7.66
C LYS A 82 -8.76 -11.07 7.48
N GLU A 83 -7.89 -10.20 6.97
CA GLU A 83 -8.21 -8.80 6.70
C GLU A 83 -7.43 -8.29 5.48
N VAL A 84 -7.96 -7.27 4.83
CA VAL A 84 -7.28 -6.49 3.79
C VAL A 84 -7.33 -5.02 4.22
N ILE A 85 -6.15 -4.43 4.40
CA ILE A 85 -5.96 -3.04 4.81
C ILE A 85 -5.48 -2.24 3.60
N THR A 86 -6.14 -1.12 3.34
CA THR A 86 -5.77 -0.21 2.26
C THR A 86 -4.61 0.69 2.64
N LYS A 87 -3.78 1.04 1.66
CA LYS A 87 -2.73 2.06 1.79
C LYS A 87 -3.25 3.39 1.21
N PRO A 88 -2.99 4.53 1.85
CA PRO A 88 -2.29 4.70 3.14
C PRO A 88 -3.14 4.25 4.34
N PHE A 89 -2.50 3.81 5.42
CA PHE A 89 -3.12 3.46 6.71
C PHE A 89 -2.41 4.16 7.86
N ASP A 90 -3.09 4.30 9.01
CA ASP A 90 -2.48 4.84 10.22
C ASP A 90 -1.60 3.76 10.90
N PRO A 91 -0.27 3.98 11.02
CA PRO A 91 0.63 3.01 11.62
C PRO A 91 0.41 2.84 13.14
N THR A 92 -0.26 3.76 13.81
CA THR A 92 -0.52 3.71 15.26
C THR A 92 -1.67 2.77 15.62
N VAL A 93 -2.64 2.59 14.72
CA VAL A 93 -3.78 1.68 14.93
C VAL A 93 -3.49 0.26 14.46
N LEU A 94 -2.53 0.09 13.53
CA LEU A 94 -2.18 -1.22 12.97
C LEU A 94 -1.87 -2.28 14.04
N PRO A 95 -1.02 -2.04 15.07
CA PRO A 95 -0.75 -3.03 16.10
C PRO A 95 -2.02 -3.58 16.78
N GLY A 96 -2.99 -2.71 17.09
CA GLY A 96 -4.25 -3.11 17.72
C GLY A 96 -5.09 -4.02 16.83
N ARG A 97 -5.13 -3.73 15.51
CA ARG A 97 -5.81 -4.59 14.53
C ARG A 97 -5.16 -5.98 14.43
N LEU A 98 -3.82 -6.03 14.39
CA LEU A 98 -3.10 -7.32 14.33
C LEU A 98 -3.37 -8.17 15.58
N LEU A 99 -3.38 -7.55 16.77
CA LEU A 99 -3.68 -8.25 18.03
C LEU A 99 -5.11 -8.81 18.04
N ALA A 100 -6.11 -8.03 17.62
CA ALA A 100 -7.50 -8.49 17.58
C ALA A 100 -7.68 -9.74 16.71
N ILE A 101 -6.97 -9.81 15.57
CA ILE A 101 -6.98 -10.98 14.68
C ILE A 101 -6.33 -12.19 15.32
N LEU A 102 -5.17 -12.01 15.97
CA LEU A 102 -4.46 -13.08 16.68
C LEU A 102 -5.25 -13.64 17.87
N GLU A 103 -5.95 -12.78 18.60
CA GLU A 103 -6.80 -13.16 19.74
C GLU A 103 -8.11 -13.84 19.31
N GLY A 104 -8.41 -13.88 18.01
CA GLY A 104 -9.62 -14.49 17.49
C GLY A 104 -10.90 -13.78 17.96
N VAL A 105 -10.79 -12.51 18.33
CA VAL A 105 -11.95 -11.68 18.68
C VAL A 105 -12.73 -11.46 17.38
N GLY A 106 -13.78 -12.26 17.22
CA GLY A 106 -14.55 -12.39 15.98
C GLY A 106 -15.10 -11.06 15.47
N GLU A 107 -15.05 -10.92 14.14
CA GLU A 107 -15.51 -9.78 13.35
C GLU A 107 -15.02 -8.43 13.89
N VAL A 108 -13.87 -7.97 13.39
CA VAL A 108 -13.69 -6.53 13.16
C VAL A 108 -14.69 -6.16 12.06
N SER A 109 -15.93 -5.96 12.46
CA SER A 109 -17.01 -5.45 11.63
C SER A 109 -16.55 -4.11 11.06
N MET A 110 -16.40 -4.04 9.74
CA MET A 110 -16.49 -2.91 8.79
C MET A 110 -16.63 -1.44 9.30
N LEU A 111 -16.08 -1.06 10.43
CA LEU A 111 -16.21 0.27 11.02
C LEU A 111 -14.88 0.61 11.68
N ASP A 112 -14.04 1.33 10.94
CA ASP A 112 -13.52 2.62 11.37
C ASP A 112 -12.57 3.18 10.30
N SER A 113 -13.16 3.93 9.36
CA SER A 113 -12.53 5.10 8.70
C SER A 113 -13.41 5.86 7.70
N HIS A 114 -14.74 5.66 7.61
CA HIS A 114 -15.59 6.51 6.74
C HIS A 114 -15.77 7.97 7.22
N GLN A 115 -15.19 8.39 8.34
CA GLN A 115 -15.21 9.80 8.75
C GLN A 115 -13.89 10.55 8.53
N GLY A 116 -12.75 9.85 8.40
CA GLY A 116 -11.47 10.48 8.06
C GLY A 116 -11.07 10.32 6.59
N GLU A 117 -11.44 9.21 5.95
CA GLU A 117 -11.07 8.94 4.55
C GLU A 117 -11.80 9.86 3.58
N ALA A 118 -13.07 10.20 3.83
CA ALA A 118 -13.78 11.16 2.97
C ALA A 118 -13.16 12.56 3.06
N GLU A 119 -12.76 13.01 4.26
CA GLU A 119 -12.09 14.31 4.45
C GLU A 119 -10.70 14.32 3.81
N ILE A 120 -9.92 13.24 3.93
CA ILE A 120 -8.60 13.14 3.30
C ILE A 120 -8.70 12.95 1.78
N GLU A 121 -9.68 12.19 1.27
CA GLU A 121 -9.92 12.05 -0.17
C GLU A 121 -10.38 13.37 -0.79
N ASP A 122 -11.22 14.14 -0.09
CA ASP A 122 -11.63 15.48 -0.52
C ASP A 122 -10.43 16.46 -0.49
N GLU A 123 -9.63 16.48 0.58
CA GLU A 123 -8.41 17.31 0.63
C GLU A 123 -7.39 16.91 -0.45
N LEU A 124 -7.21 15.61 -0.71
CA LEU A 124 -6.31 15.10 -1.73
C LEU A 124 -6.85 15.36 -3.15
N ALA A 125 -8.17 15.34 -3.35
CA ALA A 125 -8.80 15.70 -4.62
C ALA A 125 -8.58 17.18 -4.93
N VAL A 126 -8.77 18.06 -3.95
CA VAL A 126 -8.47 19.51 -4.08
C VAL A 126 -7.00 19.73 -4.41
N LEU A 127 -6.08 19.07 -3.71
CA LEU A 127 -4.64 19.21 -3.98
C LEU A 127 -4.25 18.67 -5.38
N LYS A 128 -4.89 17.59 -5.83
CA LYS A 128 -4.70 17.05 -7.18
C LYS A 128 -5.19 18.02 -8.25
N GLU A 129 -6.35 18.64 -8.07
CA GLU A 129 -6.88 19.64 -9.00
C GLU A 129 -5.97 20.87 -9.06
N GLU A 130 -5.50 21.39 -7.92
CA GLU A 130 -4.53 22.49 -7.88
C GLU A 130 -3.22 22.13 -8.60
N PHE A 131 -2.68 20.94 -8.35
CA PHE A 131 -1.45 20.49 -9.00
C PHE A 131 -1.64 20.33 -10.52
N ILE A 132 -2.75 19.75 -10.96
CA ILE A 132 -3.08 19.62 -12.39
C ILE A 132 -3.18 21.00 -13.04
N SER A 133 -3.81 21.97 -12.38
CA SER A 133 -3.94 23.34 -12.90
C SER A 133 -2.57 24.00 -13.06
N ILE A 134 -1.69 23.91 -12.06
CA ILE A 134 -0.33 24.47 -12.13
C ILE A 134 0.48 23.82 -13.26
N MET A 135 0.36 22.49 -13.40
CA MET A 135 1.06 21.77 -14.45
C MET A 135 0.53 22.11 -15.84
N ALA A 136 -0.79 22.28 -15.99
CA ALA A 136 -1.39 22.67 -17.26
C ALA A 136 -0.91 24.05 -17.72
N GLU A 137 -0.85 25.03 -16.82
CA GLU A 137 -0.34 26.38 -17.10
C GLU A 137 1.14 26.32 -17.54
N ARG A 138 1.98 25.56 -16.82
CA ARG A 138 3.38 25.35 -17.21
C ARG A 138 3.55 24.62 -18.54
N ILE A 139 2.68 23.67 -18.87
CA ILE A 139 2.69 22.99 -20.17
C ILE A 139 2.36 23.97 -21.29
N GLU A 140 1.40 24.87 -21.06
CA GLU A 140 1.03 25.91 -22.03
C GLU A 140 2.15 26.93 -22.25
N GLU A 141 2.86 27.33 -21.17
CA GLU A 141 4.08 28.14 -21.25
C GLU A 141 5.17 27.44 -22.07
N ILE A 142 5.44 26.15 -21.80
CA ILE A 142 6.42 25.35 -22.55
C ILE A 142 6.03 25.26 -24.02
N ASN A 143 4.76 24.96 -24.32
CA ASN A 143 4.27 24.86 -25.70
C ASN A 143 4.41 26.19 -26.44
N THR A 144 4.11 27.31 -25.78
CA THR A 144 4.29 28.65 -26.34
C THR A 144 5.76 28.94 -26.65
N LEU A 145 6.67 28.56 -25.75
CA LEU A 145 8.10 28.71 -25.96
C LEU A 145 8.61 27.81 -27.10
N LEU A 146 8.11 26.58 -27.20
CA LEU A 146 8.45 25.65 -28.29
C LEU A 146 8.00 26.19 -29.66
N VAL A 147 6.83 26.83 -29.74
CA VAL A 147 6.36 27.49 -30.96
C VAL A 147 7.31 28.64 -31.35
N LYS A 148 7.65 29.52 -30.40
CA LYS A 148 8.60 30.62 -30.64
C LYS A 148 9.98 30.15 -31.09
N ILE A 149 10.47 29.04 -30.52
CA ILE A 149 11.73 28.42 -30.95
C ILE A 149 11.61 27.89 -32.39
N GLY A 150 10.48 27.25 -32.75
CA GLY A 150 10.23 26.74 -34.10
C GLY A 150 10.10 27.84 -35.16
N GLU A 151 9.58 29.00 -34.79
CA GLU A 151 9.44 30.18 -35.67
C GLU A 151 10.71 31.04 -35.73
N GLY A 152 11.71 30.74 -34.90
CA GLY A 152 12.98 31.48 -34.84
C GLY A 152 12.90 32.82 -34.10
N GLU A 153 11.83 33.05 -33.33
CA GLU A 153 11.53 34.29 -32.60
C GLU A 153 11.96 34.23 -31.12
N TRP A 154 12.73 33.23 -30.72
CA TRP A 154 13.16 33.07 -29.33
C TRP A 154 14.36 33.97 -28.98
N ASP A 155 14.19 34.84 -27.98
CA ASP A 155 15.17 35.84 -27.53
C ASP A 155 16.03 35.42 -26.33
N GLY A 156 15.77 34.24 -25.75
CA GLY A 156 16.54 33.68 -24.63
C GLY A 156 16.20 34.23 -23.25
N GLU A 157 15.27 35.17 -23.11
CA GLU A 157 15.06 35.94 -21.87
C GLU A 157 14.08 35.27 -20.88
N ALA A 158 13.23 34.34 -21.36
CA ALA A 158 12.17 33.69 -20.57
C ALA A 158 12.63 32.50 -19.69
N ALA A 159 13.90 32.10 -19.73
CA ALA A 159 14.42 31.03 -18.86
C ALA A 159 14.69 31.58 -17.44
N GLY A 160 13.62 31.77 -16.67
CA GLY A 160 13.68 32.19 -15.27
C GLY A 160 14.60 31.30 -14.42
N LYS A 161 15.33 31.93 -13.50
CA LYS A 161 16.31 31.32 -12.58
C LYS A 161 15.77 30.05 -11.90
N VAL A 162 16.55 28.97 -12.03
CA VAL A 162 16.43 27.71 -11.28
C VAL A 162 16.58 27.95 -9.79
#